data_AF-R9MWE5-F1
#
_entry.id   AF-R9MWE5-F1
#
_cell.length_a   1.000
_cell.length_b   1.000
_cell.length_c   1.000
_cell.angle_alpha   90.00
_cell.angle_beta   90.00
_cell.angle_gamma   90.00
#
_symmetry.space_group_name_H-M   'P 1'
#
loop_
_entity.id
_entity.type
_entity.pdbx_description
1 polymer ?
#
loop_
_entity_poly.entity_id
_entity_poly.type
_entity_poly.pdbx_seq_one_letter_code
_entity_poly.pdbx_strand_id
1 'polypeptide(L)'
;MRQMTYTRKLDYDGYVVHGYNGDFRDCVGDADFKPIQMKLAKADEMSEERQEESWNHILETADSDLFGDLDQADFTENYAAIVKGKRPDWQLSAFRVSVGIIELFYNNIETKDYAFLWVTSNHGTVKLKFECAKNCFGFKPTYCVNCYRDQTDIEEDLGYIRNDVTLKLKDPKKADDNLFHDHNTIIEITEYAGI
;
A
#
# COMPACT_ATOMS: atom_id res chain seq x y z
N MET A 1 -5.56 1.80 28.89
CA MET A 1 -5.43 0.90 27.73
C MET A 1 -6.76 0.21 27.46
N ARG A 2 -7.31 0.39 26.25
CA ARG A 2 -8.54 -0.24 25.76
C ARG A 2 -8.16 -1.14 24.58
N GLN A 3 -8.74 -2.34 24.53
CA GLN A 3 -8.66 -3.24 23.37
C GLN A 3 -10.08 -3.53 22.87
N MET A 4 -10.28 -3.49 21.56
CA MET A 4 -11.58 -3.77 20.94
C MET A 4 -11.39 -4.49 19.60
N THR A 5 -12.04 -5.63 19.43
CA THR A 5 -12.04 -6.39 18.17
C THR A 5 -13.41 -6.29 17.50
N TYR A 6 -13.43 -5.99 16.22
CA TYR A 6 -14.67 -5.87 15.45
C TYR A 6 -14.45 -6.17 13.96
N THR A 7 -15.54 -6.51 13.28
CA THR A 7 -15.56 -6.81 11.85
C THR A 7 -16.38 -5.75 11.14
N ARG A 8 -15.88 -5.20 10.03
CA ARG A 8 -16.66 -4.33 9.14
C ARG A 8 -16.87 -4.98 7.78
N LYS A 9 -18.02 -4.71 7.18
CA LYS A 9 -18.23 -4.93 5.75
C LYS A 9 -17.71 -3.70 5.04
N LEU A 10 -16.90 -3.90 4.02
CA LEU A 10 -16.49 -2.84 3.12
C LEU A 10 -17.44 -2.80 1.93
N ASP A 11 -17.78 -1.58 1.49
CA ASP A 11 -18.51 -1.34 0.25
C ASP A 11 -17.58 -1.52 -0.98
N TYR A 12 -16.26 -1.49 -0.76
CA TYR A 12 -15.21 -1.73 -1.76
C TYR A 12 -14.25 -2.82 -1.27
N ASP A 13 -13.27 -3.21 -2.08
CA ASP A 13 -12.48 -4.42 -1.83
C ASP A 13 -11.31 -4.27 -0.87
N GLY A 14 -11.18 -3.09 -0.30
CA GLY A 14 -10.05 -2.68 0.51
C GLY A 14 -10.21 -1.26 1.04
N TYR A 15 -9.10 -0.66 1.46
CA TYR A 15 -9.05 0.75 1.81
C TYR A 15 -7.78 1.40 1.30
N VAL A 16 -7.83 2.72 1.16
CA VAL A 16 -6.74 3.54 0.65
C VAL A 16 -6.16 4.36 1.79
N VAL A 17 -4.84 4.41 1.86
CA VAL A 17 -4.08 5.33 2.70
C VAL A 17 -3.52 6.42 1.79
N HIS A 18 -3.87 7.66 2.10
CA HIS A 18 -3.40 8.83 1.38
C HIS A 18 -2.24 9.49 2.12
N GLY A 19 -1.34 10.11 1.38
CA GLY A 19 -0.41 11.08 1.90
C GLY A 19 -1.17 12.24 2.55
N TYR A 20 -0.52 12.99 3.43
CA TYR A 20 -1.14 14.13 4.08
C TYR A 20 -0.86 15.41 3.29
N ASN A 21 -1.88 16.08 2.76
CA ASN A 21 -1.73 17.37 2.07
C ASN A 21 -2.15 18.57 2.92
N GLY A 22 -2.72 18.37 4.12
CA GLY A 22 -3.20 19.46 4.97
C GLY A 22 -4.71 19.56 5.10
N ASP A 23 -5.48 18.98 4.19
CA ASP A 23 -6.95 18.86 4.25
C ASP A 23 -7.36 17.38 4.29
N PHE A 24 -8.51 17.08 4.88
CA PHE A 24 -9.07 15.72 4.93
C PHE A 24 -9.98 15.44 3.72
N ARG A 25 -10.14 16.40 2.80
CA ARG A 25 -11.13 16.36 1.71
C ARG A 25 -10.59 15.99 0.33
N ASP A 26 -9.28 15.89 0.16
CA ASP A 26 -8.69 15.66 -1.16
C ASP A 26 -8.47 14.19 -1.50
N CYS A 27 -8.73 13.86 -2.76
CA CYS A 27 -8.78 12.51 -3.32
C CYS A 27 -7.44 12.12 -3.97
N VAL A 28 -7.28 10.82 -4.28
CA VAL A 28 -6.14 10.26 -5.05
C VAL A 28 -5.81 11.12 -6.27
N GLY A 29 -4.53 11.41 -6.51
CA GLY A 29 -4.05 12.12 -7.71
C GLY A 29 -3.72 13.60 -7.52
N ASP A 30 -3.92 14.16 -6.31
CA ASP A 30 -3.44 15.52 -6.02
C ASP A 30 -1.91 15.53 -5.84
N ALA A 31 -1.22 16.40 -6.56
CA ALA A 31 0.22 16.56 -6.48
C ALA A 31 0.68 17.21 -5.16
N ASP A 32 -0.26 17.69 -4.34
CA ASP A 32 0.03 18.38 -3.07
C ASP A 32 0.14 17.44 -1.86
N PHE A 33 -0.02 16.13 -2.03
CA PHE A 33 0.23 15.16 -0.96
C PHE A 33 1.70 15.10 -0.56
N LYS A 34 1.95 15.13 0.76
CA LYS A 34 3.29 14.78 1.26
C LYS A 34 3.59 13.32 0.94
N PRO A 35 4.81 13.01 0.48
CA PRO A 35 5.18 11.67 0.03
C PRO A 35 5.09 10.65 1.16
N ILE A 36 4.63 9.46 0.82
CA ILE A 36 4.69 8.26 1.66
C ILE A 36 6.03 7.58 1.39
N GLN A 37 6.79 7.28 2.45
CA GLN A 37 8.01 6.49 2.31
C GLN A 37 7.66 5.00 2.31
N MET A 38 8.16 4.26 1.33
CA MET A 38 8.01 2.81 1.23
C MET A 38 9.35 2.10 1.40
N LYS A 39 9.38 1.01 2.17
CA LYS A 39 10.55 0.17 2.43
C LYS A 39 10.13 -1.30 2.51
N LEU A 40 11.08 -2.23 2.40
CA LEU A 40 10.82 -3.62 2.77
C LEU A 40 10.52 -3.70 4.26
N ALA A 41 9.54 -4.51 4.64
CA ALA A 41 9.27 -4.77 6.06
C ALA A 41 10.49 -5.46 6.69
N LYS A 42 10.96 -4.94 7.83
CA LYS A 42 12.16 -5.43 8.54
C LYS A 42 13.45 -5.39 7.71
N ALA A 43 13.57 -4.45 6.76
CA ALA A 43 14.78 -4.26 5.96
C ALA A 43 16.06 -4.24 6.81
N ASP A 44 16.05 -3.58 7.96
CA ASP A 44 17.20 -3.43 8.86
C ASP A 44 17.70 -4.77 9.46
N GLU A 45 16.86 -5.82 9.42
CA GLU A 45 17.20 -7.18 9.89
C GLU A 45 17.69 -8.09 8.75
N MET A 46 17.68 -7.61 7.51
CA MET A 46 17.97 -8.39 6.31
C MET A 46 19.36 -8.06 5.74
N SER A 47 20.07 -9.07 5.25
CA SER A 47 21.25 -8.85 4.42
C SER A 47 20.88 -8.13 3.12
N GLU A 48 21.83 -7.41 2.53
CA GLU A 48 21.64 -6.71 1.25
C GLU A 48 21.17 -7.66 0.13
N GLU A 49 21.73 -8.86 0.07
CA GLU A 49 21.31 -9.90 -0.89
C GLU A 49 19.82 -10.25 -0.75
N ARG A 50 19.35 -10.48 0.48
CA ARG A 50 17.93 -10.79 0.74
C ARG A 50 17.01 -9.61 0.46
N GLN A 51 17.49 -8.38 0.68
CA GLN A 51 16.74 -7.18 0.33
C GLN A 51 16.58 -7.08 -1.19
N GLU A 52 17.65 -7.33 -1.95
CA GLU A 52 17.60 -7.30 -3.41
C GLU A 52 16.69 -8.41 -3.96
N GLU A 53 16.76 -9.64 -3.42
CA GLU A 53 15.83 -10.74 -3.76
C GLU A 53 14.37 -10.34 -3.51
N SER A 54 14.08 -9.72 -2.36
CA SER A 54 12.71 -9.32 -2.01
C SER A 54 12.20 -8.21 -2.90
N TRP A 55 13.06 -7.24 -3.26
CA TRP A 55 12.69 -6.22 -4.22
C TRP A 55 12.48 -6.79 -5.61
N ASN A 56 13.32 -7.70 -6.07
CA ASN A 56 13.15 -8.34 -7.37
C ASN A 56 11.84 -9.11 -7.42
N HIS A 57 11.49 -9.83 -6.36
CA HIS A 57 10.19 -10.49 -6.24
C HIS A 57 9.03 -9.49 -6.36
N ILE A 58 9.09 -8.34 -5.67
CA ILE A 58 8.08 -7.28 -5.78
C ILE A 58 7.96 -6.73 -7.19
N LEU A 59 9.09 -6.52 -7.88
CA LEU A 59 9.10 -6.00 -9.25
C LEU A 59 8.58 -7.03 -10.25
N GLU A 60 8.86 -8.32 -10.04
CA GLU A 60 8.37 -9.41 -10.89
C GLU A 60 6.86 -9.64 -10.74
N THR A 61 6.28 -9.32 -9.58
CA THR A 61 4.83 -9.44 -9.34
C THR A 61 4.09 -8.11 -9.49
N ALA A 62 4.78 -7.05 -9.92
CA ALA A 62 4.19 -5.76 -10.23
C ALA A 62 3.55 -5.78 -11.63
N ASP A 63 2.35 -5.24 -11.72
CA ASP A 63 1.61 -5.10 -12.98
C ASP A 63 0.82 -3.78 -12.98
N SER A 64 0.46 -3.28 -14.16
CA SER A 64 -0.26 -2.02 -14.33
C SER A 64 -0.91 -1.95 -15.70
N ASP A 65 -2.11 -1.39 -15.77
CA ASP A 65 -2.75 -1.04 -17.05
C ASP A 65 -1.95 0.01 -17.85
N LEU A 66 -1.03 0.72 -17.18
CA LEU A 66 -0.13 1.68 -17.83
C LEU A 66 1.00 0.98 -18.58
N PHE A 67 1.28 -0.29 -18.31
CA PHE A 67 2.34 -1.02 -19.00
C PHE A 67 1.96 -1.24 -20.47
N GLY A 68 2.59 -0.45 -21.35
CA GLY A 68 2.28 -0.40 -22.78
C GLY A 68 1.62 0.91 -23.22
N ASP A 69 1.31 1.81 -22.29
CA ASP A 69 0.85 3.17 -22.60
C ASP A 69 2.04 4.08 -22.90
N LEU A 70 2.12 4.56 -24.15
CA LEU A 70 3.17 5.46 -24.60
C LEU A 70 3.09 6.84 -23.94
N ASP A 71 1.91 7.26 -23.48
CA ASP A 71 1.73 8.52 -22.78
C ASP A 71 2.31 8.48 -21.35
N GLN A 72 2.63 7.28 -20.85
CA GLN A 72 3.28 7.04 -19.55
C GLN A 72 4.68 6.43 -19.69
N ALA A 73 5.36 6.68 -20.82
CA ALA A 73 6.69 6.13 -21.11
C ALA A 73 7.70 6.37 -19.97
N ASP A 74 7.76 7.57 -19.38
CA ASP A 74 8.72 7.84 -18.29
C ASP A 74 8.49 6.95 -17.07
N PHE A 75 7.23 6.77 -16.64
CA PHE A 75 6.91 5.88 -15.54
C PHE A 75 7.22 4.43 -15.88
N THR A 76 6.73 3.95 -17.02
CA THR A 76 6.83 2.54 -17.43
C THR A 76 8.27 2.10 -17.67
N GLU A 77 9.11 2.93 -18.29
CA GLU A 77 10.52 2.62 -18.52
C GLU A 77 11.34 2.66 -17.22
N ASN A 78 10.90 3.42 -16.21
CA ASN A 78 11.65 3.65 -14.97
C ASN A 78 10.98 3.07 -13.72
N TYR A 79 9.91 2.29 -13.85
CA TYR A 79 9.07 1.88 -12.71
C TYR A 79 9.88 1.18 -11.61
N ALA A 80 10.85 0.34 -11.99
CA ALA A 80 11.71 -0.35 -11.02
C ALA A 80 12.55 0.63 -10.17
N ALA A 81 13.05 1.70 -10.78
CA ALA A 81 13.78 2.75 -10.07
C ALA A 81 12.83 3.60 -9.21
N ILE A 82 11.62 3.89 -9.70
CA ILE A 82 10.57 4.64 -8.99
C ILE A 82 10.13 3.88 -7.73
N VAL A 83 9.76 2.60 -7.86
CA VAL A 83 9.34 1.73 -6.76
C VAL A 83 10.44 1.59 -5.70
N LYS A 84 11.71 1.47 -6.12
CA LYS A 84 12.87 1.44 -5.21
C LYS A 84 13.22 2.82 -4.61
N GLY A 85 12.47 3.88 -4.93
CA GLY A 85 12.68 5.24 -4.40
C GLY A 85 13.93 5.96 -4.95
N LYS A 86 14.44 5.55 -6.12
CA LYS A 86 15.64 6.13 -6.76
C LYS A 86 15.33 7.30 -7.71
N ARG A 87 14.04 7.57 -7.97
CA ARG A 87 13.54 8.69 -8.80
C ARG A 87 12.80 9.70 -7.90
N PRO A 88 13.46 10.79 -7.46
CA PRO A 88 12.88 11.73 -6.48
C PRO A 88 11.76 12.61 -7.06
N ASP A 89 11.69 12.70 -8.38
CA ASP A 89 10.64 13.36 -9.16
C ASP A 89 9.30 12.61 -9.05
N TRP A 90 9.34 11.29 -8.85
CA TRP A 90 8.16 10.45 -8.63
C TRP A 90 7.96 10.17 -7.14
N GLN A 91 6.78 10.50 -6.63
CA GLN A 91 6.46 10.38 -5.22
C GLN A 91 5.24 9.48 -5.01
N LEU A 92 5.36 8.50 -4.12
CA LEU A 92 4.24 7.69 -3.68
C LEU A 92 3.26 8.58 -2.89
N SER A 93 2.08 8.81 -3.46
CA SER A 93 1.06 9.71 -2.91
C SER A 93 -0.03 8.97 -2.15
N ALA A 94 -0.28 7.71 -2.50
CA ALA A 94 -1.22 6.85 -1.82
C ALA A 94 -0.87 5.37 -2.05
N PHE A 95 -1.45 4.50 -1.23
CA PHE A 95 -1.49 3.08 -1.51
C PHE A 95 -2.85 2.50 -1.12
N ARG A 96 -3.35 1.52 -1.87
CA ARG A 96 -4.53 0.73 -1.54
C ARG A 96 -4.10 -0.66 -1.10
N VAL A 97 -4.76 -1.17 -0.08
CA VAL A 97 -4.62 -2.57 0.34
C VAL A 97 -5.94 -3.29 0.10
N SER A 98 -5.84 -4.43 -0.57
CA SER A 98 -6.92 -5.39 -0.78
C SER A 98 -6.42 -6.80 -0.42
N VAL A 99 -7.28 -7.81 -0.46
CA VAL A 99 -6.85 -9.20 -0.24
C VAL A 99 -5.77 -9.58 -1.26
N GLY A 100 -4.57 -9.91 -0.79
CA GLY A 100 -3.44 -10.37 -1.60
C GLY A 100 -2.80 -9.35 -2.54
N ILE A 101 -3.22 -8.07 -2.50
CA ILE A 101 -2.80 -7.03 -3.43
C ILE A 101 -2.47 -5.72 -2.69
N ILE A 102 -1.41 -5.06 -3.15
CA ILE A 102 -1.08 -3.68 -2.78
C ILE A 102 -1.04 -2.84 -4.06
N GLU A 103 -1.93 -1.88 -4.18
CA GLU A 103 -1.90 -0.88 -5.26
C GLU A 103 -1.10 0.34 -4.79
N LEU A 104 -0.19 0.82 -5.63
CA LEU A 104 0.70 1.94 -5.34
C LEU A 104 0.40 3.07 -6.33
N PHE A 105 0.18 4.27 -5.81
CA PHE A 105 -0.16 5.46 -6.60
C PHE A 105 0.97 6.48 -6.51
N TYR A 106 1.49 6.89 -7.66
CA TYR A 106 2.61 7.80 -7.79
C TYR A 106 2.20 9.08 -8.53
N ASN A 107 2.78 10.20 -8.09
CA ASN A 107 2.68 11.48 -8.78
C ASN A 107 4.08 11.95 -9.16
N ASN A 108 4.25 12.46 -10.38
CA ASN A 108 5.43 13.22 -10.75
C ASN A 108 5.24 14.68 -10.29
N ILE A 109 6.12 15.16 -9.42
CA ILE A 109 5.97 16.50 -8.83
C ILE A 109 6.24 17.64 -9.83
N GLU A 110 7.04 17.37 -10.85
CA GLU A 110 7.48 18.34 -11.86
C GLU A 110 6.48 18.44 -13.00
N THR A 111 6.06 17.29 -13.57
CA THR A 111 5.16 17.24 -14.72
C THR A 111 3.68 17.19 -14.35
N LYS A 112 3.37 16.85 -13.09
CA LYS A 112 2.01 16.57 -12.60
C LYS A 112 1.38 15.31 -13.19
N ASP A 113 2.20 14.42 -13.76
CA ASP A 113 1.74 13.12 -14.21
C ASP A 113 1.35 12.23 -13.03
N TYR A 114 0.39 11.35 -13.29
CA TYR A 114 -0.09 10.36 -12.34
C TYR A 114 0.13 8.98 -12.92
N ALA A 115 0.64 8.07 -12.10
CA ALA A 115 0.83 6.69 -12.47
C ALA A 115 0.49 5.76 -11.31
N PHE A 116 0.23 4.50 -11.62
CA PHE A 116 -0.08 3.50 -10.62
C PHE A 116 0.40 2.13 -11.08
N LEU A 117 0.56 1.23 -10.11
CA LEU A 117 0.79 -0.20 -10.34
C LEU A 117 0.26 -0.97 -9.15
N TRP A 118 0.00 -2.26 -9.33
CA TRP A 118 -0.32 -3.16 -8.23
C TRP A 118 0.72 -4.26 -8.11
N VAL A 119 1.01 -4.66 -6.88
CA VAL A 119 1.89 -5.77 -6.55
C VAL A 119 1.03 -6.89 -5.99
N THR A 120 1.20 -8.10 -6.53
CA THR A 120 0.42 -9.27 -6.12
C THR A 120 1.23 -10.27 -5.30
N SER A 121 0.56 -10.97 -4.39
CA SER A 121 1.14 -12.08 -3.62
C SER A 121 0.93 -13.47 -4.26
N ASN A 122 0.52 -13.52 -5.53
CA ASN A 122 0.22 -14.76 -6.24
C ASN A 122 1.44 -15.69 -6.37
N HIS A 123 2.65 -15.12 -6.34
CA HIS A 123 3.91 -15.85 -6.50
C HIS A 123 4.79 -15.84 -5.25
N GLY A 124 4.27 -15.38 -4.11
CA GLY A 124 5.03 -15.26 -2.87
C GLY A 124 4.45 -14.21 -1.93
N THR A 125 5.01 -14.11 -0.73
CA THR A 125 4.56 -13.11 0.25
C THR A 125 5.21 -11.77 -0.04
N VAL A 126 4.40 -10.72 -0.15
CA VAL A 126 4.86 -9.34 -0.28
C VAL A 126 4.81 -8.67 1.09
N LYS A 127 5.92 -8.08 1.53
CA LYS A 127 6.02 -7.43 2.85
C LYS A 127 6.61 -6.03 2.73
N LEU A 128 5.76 -5.03 2.91
CA LEU A 128 6.13 -3.62 2.76
C LEU A 128 5.81 -2.85 4.03
N LYS A 129 6.66 -1.87 4.33
CA LYS A 129 6.43 -0.87 5.37
C LYS A 129 6.24 0.50 4.72
N PHE A 130 5.14 1.15 5.06
CA PHE A 130 4.82 2.51 4.67
C PHE A 130 4.92 3.45 5.85
N GLU A 131 5.46 4.63 5.61
CA GLU A 131 5.68 5.65 6.63
C GLU A 131 5.26 7.02 6.07
N CYS A 132 4.16 7.54 6.62
CA CYS A 132 3.55 8.78 6.17
C CYS A 132 4.23 10.02 6.77
N ALA A 133 3.88 11.19 6.28
CA ALA A 133 4.24 12.44 6.94
C ALA A 133 3.57 12.56 8.32
N LYS A 134 4.12 13.44 9.18
CA LYS A 134 3.51 13.71 10.48
C LYS A 134 2.09 14.24 10.33
N ASN A 135 1.17 13.67 11.10
CA ASN A 135 -0.21 14.16 11.22
C ASN A 135 -0.26 15.46 12.05
N CYS A 136 -1.45 16.05 12.18
CA CYS A 136 -1.67 17.29 12.94
C CYS A 136 -1.35 17.18 14.43
N PHE A 137 -1.24 15.97 14.98
CA PHE A 137 -0.84 15.70 16.36
C PHE A 137 0.66 15.41 16.51
N GLY A 138 1.43 15.45 15.41
CA GLY A 138 2.88 15.26 15.41
C GLY A 138 3.33 13.79 15.35
N PHE A 139 2.40 12.84 15.33
CA PHE A 139 2.72 11.42 15.15
C PHE A 139 3.03 11.12 13.68
N LYS A 140 3.89 10.15 13.43
CA LYS A 140 4.23 9.68 12.10
C LYS A 140 3.54 8.33 11.86
N PRO A 141 2.40 8.29 11.15
CA PRO A 141 1.69 7.03 10.92
C PRO A 141 2.56 6.04 10.17
N THR A 142 2.55 4.78 10.59
CA THR A 142 3.23 3.70 9.88
C THR A 142 2.30 2.52 9.67
N TYR A 143 2.51 1.82 8.55
CA TYR A 143 1.72 0.66 8.14
C TYR A 143 2.68 -0.44 7.73
N CYS A 144 2.63 -1.59 8.41
CA CYS A 144 3.35 -2.79 7.99
C CYS A 144 2.36 -3.72 7.32
N VAL A 145 2.44 -3.83 6.00
CA VAL A 145 1.52 -4.61 5.17
C VAL A 145 2.20 -5.92 4.77
N ASN A 146 1.57 -7.04 5.14
CA ASN A 146 1.95 -8.39 4.74
C ASN A 146 0.85 -8.97 3.87
N CYS A 147 1.09 -9.07 2.56
CA CYS A 147 0.16 -9.66 1.61
C CYS A 147 0.48 -11.13 1.38
N TYR A 148 -0.53 -11.96 1.61
CA TYR A 148 -0.58 -13.38 1.32
C TYR A 148 -1.66 -13.63 0.27
N ARG A 149 -1.62 -14.80 -0.37
CA ARG A 149 -2.53 -15.11 -1.48
C ARG A 149 -4.01 -14.93 -1.16
N ASP A 150 -4.42 -15.24 0.06
CA ASP A 150 -5.83 -15.28 0.49
C ASP A 150 -6.17 -14.28 1.61
N GLN A 151 -5.17 -13.53 2.09
CA GLN A 151 -5.35 -12.53 3.13
C GLN A 151 -4.29 -11.42 3.05
N THR A 152 -4.62 -10.24 3.56
CA THR A 152 -3.65 -9.18 3.79
C THR A 152 -3.72 -8.73 5.23
N ASP A 153 -2.59 -8.82 5.94
CA ASP A 153 -2.48 -8.37 7.32
C ASP A 153 -1.76 -7.02 7.36
N ILE A 154 -2.35 -6.04 8.04
CA ILE A 154 -1.79 -4.70 8.22
C ILE A 154 -1.66 -4.41 9.71
N GLU A 155 -0.45 -4.09 10.16
CA GLU A 155 -0.24 -3.43 11.45
C GLU A 155 -0.18 -1.92 11.22
N GLU A 156 -1.11 -1.17 11.81
CA GLU A 156 -1.16 0.28 11.77
C GLU A 156 -0.70 0.86 13.10
N ASP A 157 0.28 1.75 13.07
CA ASP A 157 0.65 2.58 14.22
C ASP A 157 0.34 4.04 13.88
N LEU A 158 -0.70 4.59 14.51
CA LEU A 158 -1.17 5.96 14.34
C LEU A 158 -0.70 6.88 15.48
N GLY A 159 0.18 6.39 16.36
CA GLY A 159 0.72 7.07 17.53
C GLY A 159 -0.09 6.82 18.80
N TYR A 160 -1.35 7.29 18.84
CA TYR A 160 -2.23 7.12 20.02
C TYR A 160 -3.16 5.89 19.92
N ILE A 161 -3.23 5.30 18.74
CA ILE A 161 -3.96 4.07 18.41
C ILE A 161 -3.03 3.18 17.59
N ARG A 162 -3.06 1.88 17.90
CA ARG A 162 -2.53 0.83 17.05
C ARG A 162 -3.68 -0.06 16.59
N ASN A 163 -3.67 -0.48 15.33
CA ASN A 163 -4.60 -1.48 14.80
C ASN A 163 -3.83 -2.68 14.27
N ASP A 164 -4.31 -3.88 14.59
CA ASP A 164 -3.99 -5.08 13.81
C ASP A 164 -5.21 -5.35 12.91
N VAL A 165 -5.02 -5.29 11.60
CA VAL A 165 -6.07 -5.38 10.58
C VAL A 165 -5.84 -6.61 9.72
N THR A 166 -6.88 -7.37 9.46
CA THR A 166 -6.85 -8.49 8.50
C THR A 166 -7.94 -8.30 7.45
N LEU A 167 -7.54 -8.27 6.18
CA LEU A 167 -8.42 -8.33 5.02
C LEU A 167 -8.47 -9.76 4.52
N LYS A 168 -9.69 -10.29 4.33
CA LYS A 168 -9.91 -11.66 3.81
C LYS A 168 -11.18 -11.75 2.99
N LEU A 169 -11.30 -12.82 2.20
CA LEU A 169 -12.49 -13.05 1.39
C LEU A 169 -13.70 -13.47 2.25
N LYS A 170 -14.90 -12.97 1.93
CA LYS A 170 -16.19 -13.44 2.50
C LYS A 170 -16.44 -14.88 2.08
N ASP A 171 -16.26 -15.15 0.79
CA ASP A 171 -16.39 -16.46 0.17
C ASP A 171 -15.17 -16.75 -0.71
N PRO A 172 -14.16 -17.50 -0.19
CA PRO A 172 -12.96 -17.84 -0.94
C PRO A 172 -13.23 -18.62 -2.24
N LYS A 173 -14.40 -19.26 -2.37
CA LYS A 173 -14.78 -20.00 -3.58
C LYS A 173 -15.31 -19.09 -4.70
N LYS A 174 -15.62 -17.83 -4.36
CA LYS A 174 -15.99 -16.76 -5.29
C LYS A 174 -14.85 -15.76 -5.50
N ALA A 175 -13.61 -16.20 -5.30
CA ALA A 175 -12.49 -15.52 -5.91
C ALA A 175 -12.63 -15.72 -7.43
N ASP A 176 -13.58 -15.00 -8.04
CA ASP A 176 -13.73 -14.95 -9.50
C ASP A 176 -12.44 -14.40 -10.10
N ASP A 177 -12.26 -14.55 -11.42
CA ASP A 177 -11.03 -14.21 -12.17
C ASP A 177 -10.61 -12.72 -12.12
N ASN A 178 -11.24 -11.90 -11.28
CA ASN A 178 -10.92 -10.49 -11.06
C ASN A 178 -10.04 -10.30 -9.82
N LEU A 179 -8.88 -9.65 -10.00
CA LEU A 179 -7.90 -9.34 -8.95
C LEU A 179 -8.55 -8.65 -7.72
N PHE A 180 -9.50 -7.75 -7.94
CA PHE A 180 -10.04 -6.94 -6.85
C PHE A 180 -11.21 -7.60 -6.12
N HIS A 181 -11.70 -8.78 -6.52
CA HIS A 181 -12.69 -9.55 -5.76
C HIS A 181 -14.01 -8.80 -5.43
N ASP A 182 -14.56 -8.04 -6.38
CA ASP A 182 -15.82 -7.27 -6.36
C ASP A 182 -16.78 -7.56 -5.17
N HIS A 183 -16.67 -6.76 -4.11
CA HIS A 183 -17.46 -6.78 -2.88
C HIS A 183 -17.35 -8.07 -2.04
N ASN A 184 -16.33 -8.88 -2.26
CA ASN A 184 -16.07 -10.14 -1.56
C ASN A 184 -15.05 -9.98 -0.42
N THR A 185 -14.77 -8.77 0.08
CA THR A 185 -13.80 -8.55 1.17
C THR A 185 -14.46 -8.28 2.53
N ILE A 186 -13.94 -8.89 3.59
CA ILE A 186 -14.20 -8.56 5.01
C ILE A 186 -12.94 -7.94 5.60
N ILE A 187 -13.11 -6.94 6.45
CA ILE A 187 -12.04 -6.40 7.29
C ILE A 187 -12.30 -6.73 8.77
N GLU A 188 -11.33 -7.35 9.41
CA GLU A 188 -11.29 -7.57 10.86
C GLU A 188 -10.25 -6.64 11.46
N ILE A 189 -10.61 -5.94 12.54
CA ILE A 189 -9.75 -4.94 13.17
C ILE A 189 -9.70 -5.24 14.66
N THR A 190 -8.49 -5.35 15.20
CA THR A 190 -8.23 -5.28 16.64
C THR A 190 -7.53 -3.96 16.94
N GLU A 191 -8.25 -3.07 17.61
CA GLU A 191 -7.77 -1.74 17.97
C GLU A 191 -7.25 -1.72 19.41
N TYR A 192 -6.09 -1.10 19.62
CA TYR A 192 -5.47 -0.84 20.92
C TYR A 192 -5.32 0.67 21.11
N ALA A 193 -5.94 1.22 22.15
CA ALA A 193 -5.95 2.67 22.42
C ALA A 193 -5.47 3.01 23.85
N GLY A 194 -4.78 4.15 23.97
CA GLY A 194 -4.31 4.72 25.24
C GLY A 194 -2.92 4.27 25.65
N ILE A 195 -1.97 4.39 24.71
CA ILE A 195 -0.52 4.40 24.94
C ILE A 195 -0.13 5.75 25.54
#